data_AF-A0A6M3JH41-F1
#
_entry.id   AF-A0A6M3JH41-F1
#
_cell.length_a   1.000
_cell.length_b   1.000
_cell.length_c   1.000
_cell.angle_alpha   90.00
_cell.angle_beta   90.00
_cell.angle_gamma   90.00
#
_symmetry.space_group_name_H-M   'P 1'
#
loop_
_entity.id
_entity.type
_entity.pdbx_description
1 polymer ?
#
loop_
_entity_poly.entity_id
_entity_poly.type
_entity_poly.pdbx_seq_one_letter_code
_entity_poly.pdbx_strand_id
1 'polypeptide(L)'
;MITGFRSMQDLILEEFKRSEIKFKLTGSRYFGCPREDSDYDFFTEYTPKTAIWLEQLGFTSGRTLAKRTYDDIATEVVYAHIRGNIHVQLVKPAMIKAKGIAQEIFKSMGYLRPSKRDWDGALTIIKTMFAI
;
A
#
# COMPACT_ATOMS: atom_id res chain seq x y z
N MET A 1 24.31 -0.53 29.28
CA MET A 1 22.93 -0.37 28.77
C MET A 1 23.02 0.26 27.39
N ILE A 2 22.87 -0.54 26.34
CA ILE A 2 22.80 -0.01 24.97
C ILE A 2 21.34 0.37 24.75
N THR A 3 21.07 1.67 24.65
CA THR A 3 19.78 2.20 24.19
C THR A 3 19.51 1.59 22.82
N GLY A 4 18.51 0.70 22.73
CA GLY A 4 18.20 -0.03 21.51
C GLY A 4 17.86 0.95 20.38
N PHE A 5 18.70 1.01 19.36
CA PHE A 5 18.41 1.76 18.15
C PHE A 5 17.19 1.13 17.46
N ARG A 6 16.08 1.86 17.40
CA ARG A 6 14.93 1.46 16.59
C ARG A 6 15.30 1.58 15.12
N SER A 7 14.87 0.61 14.31
CA SER A 7 15.05 0.72 12.87
C SER A 7 14.22 1.88 12.33
N MET A 8 14.65 2.48 11.21
CA MET A 8 13.87 3.51 10.52
C MET A 8 12.47 2.98 10.15
N GLN A 9 12.38 1.70 9.79
CA GLN A 9 11.12 1.02 9.51
C GLN A 9 10.18 1.06 10.72
N ASP A 10 10.66 0.73 11.92
CA ASP A 10 9.84 0.74 13.15
C ASP A 10 9.31 2.13 13.47
N LEU A 11 10.15 3.16 13.32
CA LEU A 11 9.75 4.55 13.56
C LEU A 11 8.62 4.97 12.61
N ILE A 12 8.71 4.65 11.33
CA ILE A 12 7.66 4.98 10.36
C ILE A 12 6.37 4.21 10.64
N LEU A 13 6.48 2.93 11.01
CA LEU A 13 5.31 2.11 11.37
C LEU A 13 4.61 2.65 12.63
N GLU A 14 5.35 3.23 13.57
CA GLU A 14 4.77 3.93 14.72
C GLU A 14 4.05 5.22 14.29
N GLU A 15 4.62 6.00 13.38
CA GLU A 15 3.96 7.18 12.81
C GLU A 15 2.66 6.80 12.08
N PHE A 16 2.63 5.67 11.36
CA PHE A 16 1.42 5.16 10.71
C PHE A 16 0.32 4.83 11.71
N LYS A 17 0.68 4.28 12.88
CA LYS A 17 -0.28 3.95 13.95
C LYS A 17 -0.83 5.18 14.68
N ARG A 18 -0.02 6.25 14.77
CA ARG A 18 -0.41 7.52 15.43
C ARG A 18 -1.20 8.43 14.50
N SER A 19 -1.04 8.26 13.19
CA SER A 19 -1.75 9.05 12.19
C SER A 19 -3.26 8.78 12.19
N GLU A 20 -4.04 9.80 11.87
CA GLU A 20 -5.49 9.66 11.58
C GLU A 20 -5.75 9.02 10.21
N ILE A 21 -4.72 8.94 9.35
CA ILE A 21 -4.81 8.37 8.01
C ILE A 21 -4.93 6.84 8.12
N LYS A 22 -5.93 6.27 7.46
CA LYS A 22 -6.21 4.83 7.50
C LYS A 22 -5.35 4.05 6.50
N PHE A 23 -4.16 3.65 6.91
CA PHE A 23 -3.31 2.75 6.13
C PHE A 23 -3.79 1.29 6.24
N LYS A 24 -3.90 0.61 5.10
CA LYS A 24 -4.20 -0.82 5.02
C LYS A 24 -2.98 -1.57 4.53
N LEU A 25 -2.53 -2.56 5.31
CA LEU A 25 -1.44 -3.44 4.91
C LEU A 25 -1.87 -4.26 3.68
N THR A 26 -0.97 -4.43 2.73
CA THR A 26 -1.16 -5.27 1.54
C THR A 26 0.14 -6.03 1.22
N GLY A 27 0.22 -6.59 0.02
CA GLY A 27 1.42 -7.28 -0.46
C GLY A 27 1.77 -8.52 0.35
N SER A 28 3.05 -8.89 0.32
CA SER A 28 3.54 -10.18 0.84
C SER A 28 3.20 -10.40 2.32
N ARG A 29 3.29 -9.35 3.14
CA ARG A 29 3.00 -9.39 4.57
C ARG A 29 1.51 -9.56 4.86
N TYR A 30 0.62 -8.99 4.03
CA TYR A 30 -0.81 -9.17 4.17
C TYR A 30 -1.30 -10.55 3.70
N PHE A 31 -0.74 -11.05 2.59
CA PHE A 31 -1.07 -12.35 2.00
C PHE A 31 -0.34 -13.54 2.68
N GLY A 32 0.49 -13.29 3.69
CA GLY A 32 1.11 -14.34 4.50
C GLY A 32 2.30 -15.04 3.85
N CYS A 33 2.98 -14.38 2.90
CA CYS A 33 4.20 -14.90 2.27
C CYS A 33 5.41 -13.94 2.32
N PRO A 34 5.71 -13.28 3.46
CA PRO A 34 6.89 -12.42 3.54
C PRO A 34 8.17 -13.25 3.62
N ARG A 35 9.25 -12.70 3.06
CA ARG A 35 10.64 -13.07 3.33
C ARG A 35 11.22 -12.13 4.39
N GLU A 36 12.38 -12.47 4.95
CA GLU A 36 13.06 -11.64 5.96
C GLU A 36 13.34 -10.22 5.45
N ASP A 37 13.67 -10.08 4.17
CA ASP A 37 13.96 -8.83 3.47
C ASP A 37 12.73 -8.18 2.83
N SER A 38 11.53 -8.74 3.03
CA SER A 38 10.32 -8.20 2.42
C SER A 38 9.98 -6.83 2.96
N ASP A 39 9.66 -5.94 2.03
CA ASP A 39 9.14 -4.62 2.27
C ASP A 39 7.77 -4.66 2.96
N TYR A 40 7.35 -3.49 3.44
CA TYR A 40 5.97 -3.26 3.83
C TYR A 40 5.23 -2.52 2.73
N ASP A 41 4.22 -3.16 2.17
CA ASP A 41 3.29 -2.52 1.25
C ASP A 41 2.04 -2.06 2.00
N PHE A 42 1.66 -0.82 1.81
CA PHE A 42 0.39 -0.27 2.27
C PHE A 42 -0.37 0.36 1.12
N PHE A 43 -1.67 0.53 1.32
CA PHE A 43 -2.45 1.48 0.54
C PHE A 43 -3.35 2.32 1.44
N THR A 44 -3.67 3.51 0.97
CA THR A 44 -4.58 4.45 1.64
C THR A 44 -5.26 5.33 0.59
N GLU A 45 -6.26 6.08 1.00
CA GLU A 45 -6.95 7.03 0.11
C GLU A 45 -6.01 8.18 -0.30
N TYR A 46 -6.03 8.51 -1.58
CA TYR A 46 -5.37 9.69 -2.11
C TYR A 46 -6.13 10.95 -1.68
N THR A 47 -5.50 11.72 -0.80
CA THR A 47 -5.89 13.10 -0.51
C THR A 47 -4.63 13.98 -0.57
N PRO A 48 -4.74 15.28 -0.87
CA PRO A 48 -3.60 16.19 -0.79
C PRO A 48 -2.91 16.16 0.59
N LYS A 49 -3.69 16.04 1.68
CA LYS A 49 -3.18 15.91 3.05
C LYS A 49 -2.31 14.66 3.21
N THR A 50 -2.75 13.52 2.68
CA THR A 50 -1.99 12.25 2.74
C THR A 50 -0.66 12.36 2.00
N ALA A 51 -0.66 12.94 0.80
CA ALA A 51 0.55 13.10 -0.01
C ALA A 51 1.59 13.98 0.70
N ILE A 52 1.18 15.16 1.18
CA ILE A 52 2.05 16.08 1.91
C ILE A 52 2.61 15.42 3.18
N TRP A 53 1.78 14.68 3.93
CA TRP A 53 2.21 14.00 5.14
C TRP A 53 3.27 12.93 4.86
N LEU A 54 3.11 12.14 3.80
CA LEU A 54 4.12 11.16 3.39
C LEU A 54 5.44 11.83 2.99
N GLU A 55 5.39 12.92 2.25
CA GLU A 55 6.59 13.69 1.87
C GLU A 55 7.33 14.25 3.09
N GLN A 56 6.60 14.75 4.09
CA GLN A 56 7.17 15.20 5.36
C GLN A 56 7.83 14.08 6.16
N LEU A 57 7.35 12.84 6.02
CA LEU A 57 7.98 11.65 6.58
C LEU A 57 9.14 11.11 5.73
N GLY A 58 9.53 11.81 4.66
CA GLY A 58 10.67 11.43 3.82
C GLY A 58 10.35 10.40 2.74
N PHE A 59 9.07 10.12 2.47
CA PHE A 59 8.69 9.36 1.29
C PHE A 59 8.88 10.19 0.04
N THR A 60 9.25 9.54 -1.06
CA THR A 60 9.31 10.18 -2.37
C THR A 60 8.40 9.47 -3.35
N SER A 61 7.73 10.26 -4.20
CA SER A 61 7.05 9.74 -5.38
C SER A 61 7.98 9.87 -6.57
N GLY A 62 8.05 8.82 -7.40
CA GLY A 62 8.87 8.83 -8.59
C GLY A 62 8.26 7.92 -9.64
N ARG A 63 8.03 8.45 -10.85
CA ARG A 63 7.54 7.66 -11.99
C ARG A 63 8.47 6.48 -12.33
N THR A 64 9.73 6.48 -11.89
CA THR A 64 10.71 5.43 -12.19
C THR A 64 10.94 4.45 -11.03
N LEU A 65 10.73 4.84 -9.77
CA LEU A 65 11.03 3.99 -8.61
C LEU A 65 9.96 2.90 -8.36
N ALA A 66 8.69 3.17 -8.69
CA ALA A 66 7.57 2.29 -8.31
C ALA A 66 6.64 1.84 -9.45
N LYS A 67 6.78 2.39 -10.67
CA LYS A 67 5.79 2.17 -11.75
C LYS A 67 5.71 0.75 -12.30
N ARG A 68 6.70 -0.12 -12.08
CA ARG A 68 6.69 -1.44 -12.73
C ARG A 68 5.90 -2.49 -11.94
N THR A 69 5.60 -2.28 -10.67
CA THR A 69 5.05 -3.33 -9.80
C THR A 69 3.65 -3.04 -9.25
N TYR A 70 3.20 -1.78 -9.25
CA TYR A 70 2.00 -1.36 -8.49
C TYR A 70 0.95 -0.59 -9.31
N ASP A 71 1.03 -0.69 -10.64
CA ASP A 71 0.19 0.07 -11.58
C ASP A 71 -1.14 -0.65 -11.85
N ASP A 72 -1.99 -0.81 -10.84
CA ASP A 72 -3.39 -1.22 -11.03
C ASP A 72 -4.32 -0.01 -11.24
N ILE A 73 -5.49 -0.23 -11.84
CA ILE A 73 -6.43 0.85 -12.20
C ILE A 73 -6.88 1.75 -11.03
N ALA A 74 -6.76 1.27 -9.78
CA ALA A 74 -7.16 1.99 -8.58
C ALA A 74 -6.05 2.90 -8.02
N THR A 75 -4.78 2.56 -8.25
CA THR A 75 -3.64 3.35 -7.77
C THR A 75 -3.49 4.64 -8.56
N GLU A 76 -3.37 5.77 -7.85
CA GLU A 76 -3.08 7.09 -8.44
C GLU A 76 -1.57 7.33 -8.48
N VAL A 77 -0.89 7.09 -7.36
CA VAL A 77 0.55 7.28 -7.21
C VAL A 77 1.10 6.35 -6.13
N VAL A 78 2.37 6.02 -6.21
CA VAL A 78 3.08 5.24 -5.18
C VAL A 78 4.20 6.06 -4.60
N TYR A 79 4.27 6.06 -3.28
CA TYR A 79 5.30 6.67 -2.46
C TYR A 79 6.20 5.60 -1.87
N ALA A 80 7.51 5.81 -1.89
CA ALA A 80 8.49 4.88 -1.34
C ALA A 80 9.39 5.58 -0.31
N HIS A 81 9.63 4.91 0.82
CA HIS A 81 10.61 5.35 1.80
C HIS A 81 11.86 4.49 1.72
N ILE A 82 12.89 4.98 1.02
CA ILE A 82 14.12 4.24 0.68
C ILE A 82 14.78 3.61 1.91
N ARG A 83 14.84 4.33 3.04
CA ARG A 83 15.48 3.84 4.28
C ARG A 83 14.59 2.94 5.14
N GLY A 84 13.28 2.95 4.87
CA GLY A 84 12.29 2.21 5.67
C GLY A 84 11.90 0.89 5.01
N ASN A 85 12.20 0.73 3.72
CA ASN A 85 11.69 -0.35 2.89
C ASN A 85 10.15 -0.45 2.99
N ILE A 86 9.48 0.69 2.85
CA ILE A 86 8.02 0.84 2.93
C ILE A 86 7.52 1.49 1.65
N HIS A 87 6.48 0.91 1.06
CA HIS A 87 5.76 1.43 -0.08
C HIS A 87 4.32 1.75 0.30
N VAL A 88 3.81 2.88 -0.18
CA VAL A 88 2.43 3.31 0.02
C VAL A 88 1.79 3.64 -1.31
N GLN A 89 0.77 2.87 -1.68
CA GLN A 89 -0.07 3.15 -2.83
C GLN A 89 -1.17 4.12 -2.40
N LEU A 90 -1.17 5.33 -2.97
CA LEU A 90 -2.28 6.25 -2.83
C LEU A 90 -3.34 5.89 -3.88
N VAL A 91 -4.52 5.52 -3.39
CA VAL A 91 -5.61 4.97 -4.19
C VAL A 91 -6.64 6.05 -4.46
N LYS A 92 -7.16 6.11 -5.68
CA LYS A 92 -8.24 7.04 -6.05
C LYS A 92 -9.39 6.92 -5.04
N PRO A 93 -9.97 8.03 -4.53
CA PRO A 93 -11.03 7.98 -3.53
C PRO A 93 -12.20 7.06 -3.89
N ALA A 94 -12.67 7.12 -5.15
CA ALA A 94 -13.74 6.25 -5.64
C ALA A 94 -13.38 4.74 -5.60
N MET A 95 -12.10 4.39 -5.58
CA MET A 95 -11.61 3.02 -5.68
C MET A 95 -11.13 2.43 -4.35
N ILE A 96 -11.03 3.22 -3.27
CA ILE A 96 -10.47 2.74 -1.98
C ILE A 96 -11.26 1.56 -1.40
N LYS A 97 -12.59 1.61 -1.54
CA LYS A 97 -13.49 0.53 -1.11
C LYS A 97 -13.31 -0.70 -2.00
N ALA A 98 -13.28 -0.51 -3.32
CA ALA A 98 -13.09 -1.61 -4.27
C ALA A 98 -11.75 -2.34 -4.06
N LYS A 99 -10.66 -1.59 -3.84
CA LYS A 99 -9.34 -2.17 -3.55
C LYS A 99 -9.32 -2.97 -2.25
N GLY A 100 -10.02 -2.48 -1.22
CA GLY A 100 -10.23 -3.22 0.01
C GLY A 100 -10.97 -4.55 -0.21
N ILE A 101 -12.06 -4.53 -0.96
CA ILE A 101 -12.83 -5.76 -1.27
C ILE A 101 -11.97 -6.74 -2.08
N ALA A 102 -11.25 -6.25 -3.09
CA ALA A 102 -10.41 -7.09 -3.94
C ALA A 102 -9.35 -7.86 -3.14
N GLN A 103 -8.63 -7.20 -2.22
CA GLN A 103 -7.63 -7.91 -1.42
C GLN A 103 -8.21 -8.98 -0.48
N GLU A 104 -9.42 -8.77 0.07
CA GLU A 104 -10.08 -9.78 0.91
C GLU A 104 -10.48 -11.00 0.08
N ILE A 105 -11.01 -10.77 -1.13
CA ILE A 105 -11.33 -11.84 -2.08
C ILE A 105 -10.06 -12.64 -2.41
N PHE A 106 -8.97 -11.97 -2.81
CA PHE A 106 -7.71 -12.65 -3.10
C PHE A 106 -7.21 -13.49 -1.93
N LYS A 107 -7.24 -12.92 -0.71
CA LYS A 107 -6.83 -13.64 0.49
C LYS A 107 -7.70 -14.87 0.75
N SER A 108 -9.03 -14.75 0.60
CA SER A 108 -9.96 -15.88 0.76
C SER A 108 -9.76 -16.99 -0.29
N MET A 109 -9.27 -16.63 -1.47
CA MET A 109 -8.96 -17.56 -2.56
C MET A 109 -7.56 -18.17 -2.45
N GLY A 110 -6.79 -17.84 -1.40
CA GLY A 110 -5.43 -18.34 -1.19
C GLY A 110 -4.38 -17.72 -2.10
N TYR A 111 -4.64 -16.54 -2.68
CA TYR A 111 -3.62 -15.83 -3.43
C TYR A 111 -2.49 -15.37 -2.49
N LEU A 112 -1.26 -15.67 -2.89
CA LEU A 112 -0.06 -15.18 -2.22
C LEU A 112 0.47 -13.89 -2.87
N ARG A 113 0.36 -13.80 -4.20
CA ARG A 113 0.86 -12.67 -5.00
C ARG A 113 -0.06 -12.42 -6.21
N PRO A 114 -1.19 -11.72 -6.03
CA PRO A 114 -2.03 -11.34 -7.17
C PRO A 114 -1.24 -10.51 -8.17
N SER A 115 -1.34 -10.87 -9.45
CA SER A 115 -0.72 -10.11 -10.53
C SER A 115 -1.50 -8.83 -10.80
N LYS A 116 -0.90 -7.91 -11.57
CA LYS A 116 -1.61 -6.72 -12.08
C LYS A 116 -2.93 -7.09 -12.78
N ARG A 117 -2.92 -8.15 -13.58
CA ARG A 117 -4.11 -8.62 -14.32
C ARG A 117 -5.21 -9.08 -13.36
N ASP A 118 -4.84 -9.78 -12.29
CA ASP A 118 -5.80 -10.20 -11.26
C ASP A 118 -6.43 -8.98 -10.59
N TRP A 119 -5.60 -8.01 -10.18
CA TRP A 119 -6.06 -6.75 -9.59
C TRP A 119 -7.00 -5.98 -10.51
N ASP A 120 -6.59 -5.71 -11.75
CA ASP A 120 -7.39 -4.96 -12.71
C ASP A 120 -8.73 -5.66 -13.00
N GLY A 121 -8.71 -6.99 -13.15
CA GLY A 121 -9.91 -7.80 -13.37
C GLY A 121 -10.88 -7.71 -12.18
N ALA A 122 -10.39 -7.95 -10.97
CA ALA A 122 -11.21 -7.88 -9.76
C ALA A 122 -11.77 -6.48 -9.54
N LEU A 123 -10.94 -5.44 -9.67
CA LEU A 123 -11.36 -4.05 -9.51
C LEU A 123 -12.43 -3.66 -10.54
N THR A 124 -12.31 -4.12 -11.79
CA THR A 124 -13.32 -3.86 -12.84
C THR A 124 -14.66 -4.52 -12.52
N ILE A 125 -14.64 -5.77 -12.05
CA ILE A 125 -15.85 -6.52 -11.67
C ILE A 125 -16.53 -5.83 -10.47
N ILE A 126 -15.77 -5.54 -9.41
CA ILE A 126 -16.29 -4.91 -8.19
C ILE A 126 -16.87 -3.53 -8.51
N LYS A 127 -16.18 -2.73 -9.31
CA LYS A 127 -16.66 -1.42 -9.75
C LYS A 127 -18.04 -1.51 -10.41
N THR A 128 -18.20 -2.47 -11.31
CA THR A 128 -19.46 -2.72 -12.04
C THR A 128 -20.57 -3.21 -11.10
N MET A 129 -20.27 -4.14 -10.20
CA MET A 129 -21.27 -4.76 -9.32
C MET A 129 -21.82 -3.81 -8.24
N PHE A 130 -21.00 -2.88 -7.75
CA PHE A 130 -21.34 -2.04 -6.62
C PHE A 130 -21.55 -0.56 -6.97
N ALA A 131 -21.55 -0.22 -8.28
CA ALA A 131 -21.71 1.15 -8.79
C ALA A 131 -20.79 2.17 -8.09
N ILE A 132 -19.52 1.80 -7.90
CA ILE A 132 -18.48 2.62 -7.27
C ILE A 132 -17.58 3.28 -8.31
#